data_AF-A0A967ZBM1-F1
#
_entry.id   AF-A0A967ZBM1-F1
#
_cell.length_a   1.000
_cell.length_b   1.000
_cell.length_c   1.000
_cell.angle_alpha   90.00
_cell.angle_beta   90.00
_cell.angle_gamma   90.00
#
_symmetry.space_group_name_H-M   'P 1'
#
loop_
_entity.id
_entity.type
_entity.pdbx_description
1 polymer ?
#
loop_
_entity_poly.entity_id
_entity_poly.type
_entity_poly.pdbx_seq_one_letter_code
_entity_poly.pdbx_strand_id
1 'polypeptide(L)'
;RGAADVLKQRLAQYPGIFDITDSFRAGKREVQLRIRPEAEPLGLRLSDLARQVRQAFYGEEAQRIQRGRDEVRVMVRYPEDERASLSSLESMRIRTPSGDEVPFSEVAEARF
;
A
#
# COMPACT_ATOMS: atom_id res chain seq x y z
N ARG A 1 -6.97 4.95 -21.99
CA ARG A 1 -6.90 6.39 -21.60
C ARG A 1 -7.11 7.27 -22.84
N GLY A 2 -8.20 7.10 -23.60
CA GLY A 2 -8.33 7.80 -24.89
C GLY A 2 -9.77 8.02 -25.32
N ALA A 3 -10.63 7.01 -25.17
CA ALA A 3 -12.03 7.13 -25.58
C ALA A 3 -12.81 8.21 -24.79
N ALA A 4 -12.61 8.29 -23.47
CA ALA A 4 -13.28 9.29 -22.62
C ALA A 4 -12.82 10.73 -22.95
N ASP A 5 -11.53 10.93 -23.19
CA ASP A 5 -10.99 12.27 -23.49
C ASP A 5 -11.38 12.72 -24.90
N VAL A 6 -11.39 11.81 -25.88
CA VAL A 6 -11.89 12.06 -27.24
C VAL A 6 -13.38 12.43 -27.21
N LEU A 7 -14.19 11.78 -26.37
CA LEU A 7 -15.61 12.07 -26.23
C LEU A 7 -15.84 13.46 -25.60
N LYS A 8 -15.08 13.82 -24.55
CA LYS A 8 -15.15 15.17 -23.95
C LYS A 8 -14.77 16.26 -24.95
N GLN A 9 -13.71 16.04 -25.73
CA GLN A 9 -13.28 16.98 -26.76
C GLN A 9 -14.34 17.17 -27.85
N ARG A 10 -15.05 16.12 -28.25
CA ARG A 10 -16.17 16.22 -29.20
C ARG A 10 -17.39 16.93 -28.61
N LEU A 11 -17.70 16.69 -27.34
CA LEU A 11 -18.83 17.34 -26.65
C LEU A 11 -18.58 18.83 -26.42
N ALA A 12 -17.32 19.24 -26.19
CA ALA A 12 -16.92 20.64 -26.04
C ALA A 12 -17.06 21.48 -27.34
N GLN A 13 -17.24 20.84 -28.49
CA GLN A 13 -17.41 21.52 -29.79
C GLN A 13 -18.86 21.93 -30.07
N TYR A 14 -19.83 21.48 -29.28
CA TYR A 14 -21.24 21.84 -29.45
C TYR A 14 -21.57 23.12 -28.65
N PRO A 15 -21.95 24.22 -29.32
CA PRO A 15 -22.34 25.43 -28.62
C PRO A 15 -23.63 25.18 -27.80
N GLY A 16 -23.55 25.43 -26.49
CA GLY A 16 -24.65 25.19 -25.54
C GLY A 16 -24.38 24.08 -24.51
N ILE A 17 -23.29 23.32 -24.65
CA ILE A 17 -22.85 22.36 -23.63
C ILE A 17 -21.81 23.02 -22.73
N PHE A 18 -22.12 23.11 -21.45
CA PHE A 18 -21.24 23.65 -20.41
C PHE A 18 -21.12 22.59 -19.29
N ASP A 19 -20.00 22.59 -18.56
CA ASP A 19 -19.76 21.72 -17.39
C ASP A 19 -19.53 20.20 -17.68
N ILE A 20 -18.71 19.89 -18.69
CA ILE A 20 -18.30 18.52 -19.00
C ILE A 20 -17.33 18.01 -17.90
N THR A 21 -17.84 17.21 -16.97
CA THR A 21 -17.06 16.59 -15.89
C THR A 21 -16.96 15.07 -16.05
N ASP A 22 -15.93 14.50 -15.44
CA ASP A 22 -15.73 13.05 -15.37
C ASP A 22 -15.61 12.63 -13.91
N SER A 23 -16.23 11.50 -13.57
CA SER A 23 -16.09 10.87 -12.27
C SER A 23 -14.78 10.10 -12.12
N PHE A 24 -13.95 10.06 -13.17
CA PHE A 24 -12.60 9.49 -13.15
C PHE A 24 -11.72 10.20 -12.12
N ARG A 25 -11.59 9.57 -10.96
CA ARG A 25 -10.57 9.92 -9.98
C ARG A 25 -9.27 9.25 -10.41
N ALA A 26 -8.17 10.00 -10.42
CA ALA A 26 -6.85 9.41 -10.52
C ALA A 26 -6.76 8.27 -9.49
N GLY A 27 -6.35 7.07 -9.93
CA GLY A 27 -6.21 5.91 -9.06
C GLY A 27 -5.34 6.25 -7.85
N LYS A 28 -5.61 5.60 -6.72
CA LYS A 28 -4.74 5.74 -5.55
C LYS A 28 -3.34 5.29 -5.93
N ARG A 29 -2.32 5.94 -5.37
CA ARG A 29 -0.94 5.44 -5.48
C ARG A 29 -0.87 4.11 -4.74
N GLU A 30 -0.52 3.05 -5.46
CA GLU A 30 -0.37 1.71 -4.91
C GLU A 30 1.11 1.30 -5.00
N VAL A 31 1.54 0.50 -4.04
CA VAL A 31 2.87 -0.11 -4.05
C VAL A 31 2.67 -1.59 -4.36
N GLN A 32 3.20 -2.04 -5.48
CA GLN A 32 3.18 -3.44 -5.89
C GLN A 32 4.40 -4.15 -5.33
N LEU A 33 4.17 -5.21 -4.55
CA LEU A 33 5.22 -6.01 -3.94
C LEU A 33 5.43 -7.28 -4.76
N ARG A 34 6.68 -7.65 -5.00
CA ARG A 34 7.05 -8.90 -5.66
C ARG A 34 8.13 -9.61 -4.86
N ILE A 35 7.96 -10.91 -4.63
CA ILE A 35 8.99 -11.75 -4.02
C ILE A 35 10.09 -12.02 -5.06
N ARG A 36 11.33 -11.96 -4.61
CA ARG A 36 12.50 -12.29 -5.42
C ARG A 36 12.64 -13.82 -5.56
N PRO A 37 13.02 -14.34 -6.73
CA PRO A 37 13.23 -15.77 -6.92
C PRO A 37 14.18 -16.40 -5.89
N GLU A 38 15.21 -15.66 -5.48
CA GLU A 38 16.22 -16.09 -4.51
C GLU A 38 15.63 -16.32 -3.10
N ALA A 39 14.47 -15.74 -2.81
CA ALA A 39 13.80 -15.81 -1.52
C ALA A 39 12.62 -16.79 -1.49
N GLU A 40 12.27 -17.42 -2.62
CA GLU A 40 11.28 -18.50 -2.67
C GLU A 40 11.62 -19.67 -1.74
N PRO A 41 12.90 -20.11 -1.61
CA PRO A 41 13.28 -21.19 -0.69
C PRO A 41 13.05 -20.87 0.79
N LEU A 42 12.93 -19.59 1.16
CA LEU A 42 12.62 -19.16 2.53
C LEU A 42 11.15 -19.44 2.91
N GLY A 43 10.33 -19.91 1.97
CA GLY A 43 8.92 -20.25 2.19
C GLY A 43 8.02 -19.04 2.42
N LEU A 44 8.53 -17.82 2.18
CA LEU A 44 7.77 -16.57 2.29
C LEU A 44 6.68 -16.53 1.22
N ARG A 45 5.43 -16.27 1.63
CA ARG A 45 4.33 -16.01 0.71
C ARG A 45 4.13 -14.52 0.52
N LEU A 46 3.63 -14.12 -0.64
CA LEU A 46 3.34 -12.71 -0.92
C LEU A 46 2.34 -12.11 0.08
N SER A 47 1.39 -12.93 0.54
CA SER A 47 0.43 -12.56 1.59
C SER A 47 1.10 -12.23 2.93
N ASP A 48 2.15 -12.96 3.30
CA ASP A 48 2.88 -12.74 4.55
C ASP A 48 3.66 -11.44 4.49
N LEU A 49 4.33 -11.22 3.36
CA LEU A 49 5.09 -10.00 3.10
C LEU A 49 4.17 -8.77 3.06
N ALA A 50 3.06 -8.84 2.31
CA ALA A 50 2.09 -7.75 2.24
C ALA A 50 1.46 -7.43 3.61
N ARG A 51 1.17 -8.46 4.41
CA ARG A 51 0.68 -8.29 5.78
C ARG A 51 1.71 -7.57 6.64
N GLN A 52 2.95 -8.02 6.67
CA GLN A 52 4.01 -7.40 7.48
C GLN A 52 4.26 -5.94 7.07
N VAL A 53 4.33 -5.65 5.77
CA VAL A 53 4.48 -4.27 5.26
C VAL A 53 3.29 -3.40 5.70
N ARG A 54 2.06 -3.92 5.61
CA ARG A 54 0.87 -3.19 6.09
C ARG A 54 0.93 -2.94 7.60
N GLN A 55 1.33 -3.93 8.40
CA GLN A 55 1.43 -3.79 9.86
C GLN A 55 2.49 -2.73 10.23
N ALA A 56 3.64 -2.70 9.55
CA ALA A 56 4.68 -1.71 9.81
C ALA A 56 4.26 -0.27 9.45
N PHE A 57 3.64 -0.06 8.29
CA PHE A 57 3.36 1.28 7.76
C PHE A 57 1.97 1.82 8.13
N TYR A 58 0.93 1.00 7.98
CA TYR A 58 -0.45 1.39 8.30
C TYR A 58 -0.76 1.17 9.79
N GLY A 59 -0.30 0.03 10.31
CA GLY A 59 -0.53 -0.41 11.67
C GLY A 59 -1.48 -1.59 11.77
N GLU A 60 -1.29 -2.36 12.82
CA GLU A 60 -2.15 -3.45 13.24
C GLU A 60 -2.89 -3.10 14.52
N GLU A 61 -4.16 -3.47 14.60
CA GLU A 61 -4.90 -3.36 15.85
C GLU A 61 -4.45 -4.48 16.78
N ALA A 62 -3.70 -4.12 17.82
CA ALA A 62 -3.27 -5.07 18.84
C ALA A 62 -4.38 -5.34 19.86
N GLN A 63 -5.12 -4.28 20.23
CA GLN A 63 -6.19 -4.38 21.20
C GLN A 63 -7.21 -3.27 21.01
N ARG A 64 -8.38 -3.50 21.58
CA ARG A 64 -9.50 -2.58 21.64
C ARG A 64 -9.91 -2.45 23.11
N ILE A 65 -9.96 -1.22 23.61
CA ILE A 65 -10.19 -0.94 25.03
C ILE A 65 -11.39 -0.01 25.17
N GLN A 66 -12.29 -0.34 26.08
CA GLN A 66 -13.38 0.55 26.46
C GLN A 66 -12.83 1.73 27.27
N ARG A 67 -13.05 2.96 26.80
CA ARG A 67 -12.73 4.20 27.51
C ARG A 67 -14.02 4.99 27.74
N GLY A 68 -14.61 4.80 28.90
CA GLY A 68 -15.92 5.37 29.21
C GLY A 68 -17.00 4.77 28.32
N ARG A 69 -17.67 5.60 27.52
CA ARG A 69 -18.69 5.16 26.55
C ARG A 69 -18.10 4.84 25.17
N ASP A 70 -16.85 5.22 24.93
CA ASP A 70 -16.20 5.06 23.64
C ASP A 70 -15.27 3.86 23.63
N GLU A 71 -15.03 3.35 22.43
CA GLU A 71 -14.10 2.26 22.19
C GLU A 71 -12.84 2.80 21.50
N VAL A 72 -11.68 2.53 22.08
CA VAL A 72 -10.39 3.03 21.58
C VAL A 72 -9.56 1.87 21.06
N ARG A 73 -9.07 2.01 19.82
CA ARG A 73 -8.20 1.03 19.17
C ARG A 73 -6.73 1.33 19.49
N VAL A 74 -6.02 0.33 19.98
CA VAL A 74 -4.57 0.35 20.20
C VAL A 74 -3.90 -0.20 18.96
N MET A 75 -3.16 0.68 18.26
CA MET A 75 -2.49 0.35 17.01
C MET A 75 -0.99 0.20 17.24
N VAL A 76 -0.40 -0.87 16.71
CA VAL A 76 1.06 -1.09 16.68
C VAL A 76 1.56 -0.88 15.26
N ARG A 77 2.62 -0.10 15.12
CA ARG A 77 3.27 0.24 13.85
C ARG A 77 4.67 0.79 14.11
N TYR A 78 5.46 0.95 13.06
CA TYR A 78 6.75 1.60 13.17
C TYR A 78 6.63 3.08 13.57
N PRO A 79 7.68 3.63 14.23
CA PRO A 79 7.85 5.06 14.41
C PRO A 79 7.65 5.83 13.09
N GLU A 80 7.24 7.09 13.19
CA GLU A 80 6.85 7.89 12.02
C GLU A 80 7.99 8.09 11.01
N ASP A 81 9.19 8.34 11.51
CA ASP A 81 10.45 8.44 10.76
C ASP A 81 10.79 7.15 10.01
N GLU A 82 10.49 5.99 10.59
CA GLU A 82 10.71 4.68 9.98
C GLU A 82 9.58 4.24 9.02
N ARG A 83 8.57 5.07 8.78
CA ARG A 83 7.49 4.77 7.81
C ARG A 83 7.13 5.95 6.92
N ALA A 84 7.93 7.02 6.95
CA ALA A 84 7.70 8.23 6.17
C ALA A 84 8.04 8.05 4.68
N SER A 85 8.83 7.03 4.33
CA SER A 85 9.40 6.89 2.99
C SER A 85 9.44 5.44 2.50
N LEU A 86 9.57 5.26 1.19
CA LEU A 86 9.80 3.93 0.62
C LEU A 86 11.20 3.40 0.95
N SER A 87 12.20 4.26 1.11
CA SER A 87 13.52 3.85 1.60
C SER A 87 13.45 3.18 2.96
N SER A 88 12.48 3.57 3.81
CA SER A 88 12.25 2.89 5.09
C SER A 88 11.78 1.44 4.91
N LEU A 89 11.17 1.12 3.76
CA LEU A 89 10.74 -0.22 3.39
C LEU A 89 11.94 -1.10 3.03
N GLU A 90 13.03 -0.53 2.51
CA GLU A 90 14.27 -1.26 2.22
C GLU A 90 15.03 -1.66 3.51
N SER A 91 14.93 -0.84 4.56
CA SER A 91 15.49 -1.14 5.89
C SER A 91 14.60 -2.04 6.76
N MET A 92 13.37 -2.32 6.31
CA MET A 92 12.43 -3.16 7.05
C MET A 92 12.95 -4.60 7.11
N ARG A 93 12.77 -5.25 8.28
CA ARG A 93 13.01 -6.69 8.43
C ARG A 93 11.71 -7.47 8.25
N ILE A 94 11.79 -8.57 7.52
CA ILE A 94 10.69 -9.50 7.27
C ILE A 94 11.00 -10.79 8.02
N ARG A 95 10.02 -11.26 8.80
CA ARG A 95 10.10 -12.55 9.48
C ARG A 95 9.67 -13.65 8.51
N THR A 96 10.51 -14.67 8.36
CA THR A 96 10.21 -15.88 7.60
C THR A 96 9.36 -16.85 8.43
N PRO A 97 8.71 -17.85 7.81
CA PRO A 97 8.02 -18.91 8.54
C PRO A 97 8.93 -19.74 9.46
N SER A 98 10.24 -19.82 9.17
CA SER A 98 11.24 -20.45 10.05
C SER A 98 11.55 -19.61 11.31
N GLY A 99 11.09 -18.36 11.36
CA GLY A 99 11.29 -17.44 12.47
C GLY A 99 12.47 -16.48 12.29
N ASP A 100 13.29 -16.69 11.25
CA ASP A 100 14.43 -15.85 10.92
C ASP A 100 13.99 -14.47 10.43
N GLU A 101 14.83 -13.46 10.66
CA GLU A 101 14.60 -12.09 10.20
C GLU A 101 15.56 -11.71 9.09
N VAL A 102 15.00 -11.47 7.91
CA VAL A 102 15.75 -11.12 6.70
C VAL A 102 15.39 -9.71 6.23
N PRO A 103 16.34 -8.92 5.71
CA PRO A 103 16.03 -7.60 5.16
C PRO A 103 15.02 -7.70 4.00
N PHE A 104 14.07 -6.77 3.92
CA PHE A 104 13.10 -6.71 2.82
C PHE A 104 13.79 -6.67 1.46
N SER A 105 14.88 -5.91 1.36
CA SER A 105 15.66 -5.75 0.12
C SER A 105 16.25 -7.05 -0.42
N GLU A 106 16.48 -8.06 0.43
CA GLU A 106 16.98 -9.38 0.04
C GLU A 106 15.85 -10.30 -0.47
N VAL A 107 14.62 -10.10 0.01
CA VAL A 107 13.51 -11.03 -0.25
C VAL A 107 12.45 -10.52 -1.21
N ALA A 108 12.37 -9.21 -1.40
CA ALA A 108 11.35 -8.60 -2.22
C ALA A 108 11.82 -7.32 -2.92
N GLU A 109 10.97 -6.85 -3.80
CA GLU A 109 11.07 -5.54 -4.44
C GLU A 109 9.70 -4.86 -4.43
N ALA A 110 9.71 -3.53 -4.41
CA ALA A 110 8.53 -2.70 -4.47
C ALA A 110 8.53 -1.86 -5.76
N ARG A 111 7.40 -1.82 -6.48
CA ARG A 111 7.21 -1.03 -7.71
C ARG A 111 5.96 -0.13 -7.59
N PHE A 112 5.94 0.98 -8.33
CA PHE A 112 4.82 1.93 -8.43
C PHE A 112 4.09 1.81 -9.77
#